data_AF-A0A822ETX0-F1
#
_entry.id   AF-A0A822ETX0-F1
#
_cell.length_a   1.000
_cell.length_b   1.000
_cell.length_c   1.000
_cell.angle_alpha   90.00
_cell.angle_beta   90.00
_cell.angle_gamma   90.00
#
_symmetry.space_group_name_H-M   'P 1'
#
loop_
_entity.id
_entity.type
_entity.pdbx_description
1 polymer ?
#
loop_
_entity_poly.entity_id
_entity_poly.type
_entity_poly.pdbx_seq_one_letter_code
_entity_poly.pdbx_strand_id
1 'polypeptide(L)'
;VSYLRLSIGASDLDEVVFSYNDLPPGDVDLNMTHFDLGHDRLHVIPILKEILAINPNIKLLGSPWSPPIWMKTNKNSIGGSLLSEYYDAYALYFVRYIQEMKKEGIIIDAITIQNEPLHPGNNPSLLMLDLIQALFIKQSLGPAFRKHSINTKIIIYDHNADRPDYPITVLKDSEASQYVDGSAFHLYAGTINALSSVHDRFPDKNLYFTEQWVG
;
A
#
# COMPACT_ATOMS: atom_id res chain seq x y z
N VAL A 1 -15.87 -6.52 14.48
CA VAL A 1 -14.89 -6.09 13.46
C VAL A 1 -15.48 -4.93 12.69
N SER A 2 -14.75 -3.81 12.54
CA SER A 2 -15.21 -2.60 11.83
C SER A 2 -14.20 -2.08 10.80
N TYR A 3 -13.07 -2.76 10.66
CA TYR A 3 -12.02 -2.47 9.70
C TYR A 3 -11.40 -3.81 9.25
N LEU A 4 -11.23 -4.02 7.96
CA LEU A 4 -10.47 -5.13 7.39
C LEU A 4 -9.25 -4.61 6.62
N ARG A 5 -8.18 -5.40 6.62
CA ARG A 5 -6.99 -5.19 5.80
C ARG A 5 -6.97 -6.20 4.66
N LEU A 6 -6.63 -5.72 3.48
CA LEU A 6 -6.59 -6.46 2.22
C LEU A 6 -5.21 -6.32 1.61
N SER A 7 -4.77 -7.35 0.89
CA SER A 7 -3.68 -7.21 -0.05
C SER A 7 -4.13 -6.52 -1.33
N ILE A 8 -3.23 -5.72 -1.91
CA ILE A 8 -3.35 -5.18 -3.26
C ILE A 8 -2.44 -6.03 -4.14
N GLY A 9 -3.02 -7.05 -4.78
CA GLY A 9 -2.30 -8.16 -5.40
C GLY A 9 -2.06 -9.27 -4.37
N ALA A 10 -1.13 -10.17 -4.68
CA ALA A 10 -0.78 -11.26 -3.78
C ALA A 10 -0.14 -10.77 -2.48
N SER A 11 -0.35 -11.53 -1.42
CA SER A 11 0.40 -11.59 -0.18
C SER A 11 1.16 -12.92 -0.07
N ASP A 12 1.84 -13.13 1.04
CA ASP A 12 2.42 -14.43 1.41
C ASP A 12 1.37 -15.49 1.83
N LEU A 13 0.10 -15.08 1.99
CA LEU A 13 -1.02 -15.99 2.28
C LEU A 13 -1.74 -16.47 1.01
N ASP A 14 -1.36 -15.96 -0.17
CA ASP A 14 -1.89 -16.41 -1.45
C ASP A 14 -1.16 -17.66 -1.96
N GLU A 15 -1.88 -18.54 -2.66
CA GLU A 15 -1.29 -19.77 -3.23
C GLU A 15 -0.24 -19.47 -4.32
N VAL A 16 -0.43 -18.36 -5.04
CA VAL A 16 0.44 -17.92 -6.13
C VAL A 16 0.73 -16.44 -6.02
N VAL A 17 1.91 -16.05 -6.49
CA VAL A 17 2.30 -14.64 -6.58
C VAL A 17 1.74 -14.03 -7.85
N PHE A 18 1.04 -12.91 -7.72
CA PHE A 18 0.53 -12.13 -8.83
C PHE A 18 0.45 -10.64 -8.48
N SER A 19 0.41 -9.80 -9.51
CA SER A 19 -0.06 -8.41 -9.46
C SER A 19 -1.24 -8.21 -10.40
N TYR A 20 -1.93 -7.07 -10.29
CA TYR A 20 -3.02 -6.73 -11.20
C TYR A 20 -2.55 -6.24 -12.58
N ASN A 21 -1.24 -6.23 -12.83
CA ASN A 21 -0.67 -5.79 -14.10
C ASN A 21 0.62 -6.57 -14.44
N ASP A 22 0.57 -7.89 -14.26
CA ASP A 22 1.62 -8.79 -14.71
C ASP A 22 1.62 -8.89 -16.23
N LEU A 23 2.82 -8.84 -16.82
CA LEU A 23 3.03 -8.80 -18.26
C LEU A 23 4.08 -9.85 -18.68
N PRO A 24 4.10 -10.25 -19.95
CA PRO A 24 5.21 -11.03 -20.50
C PRO A 24 6.58 -10.36 -20.25
N PRO A 25 7.65 -11.14 -20.06
CA PRO A 25 8.98 -10.58 -19.82
C PRO A 25 9.43 -9.64 -20.94
N GLY A 26 9.75 -8.39 -20.58
CA GLY A 26 10.22 -7.35 -21.51
C GLY A 26 9.17 -6.28 -21.82
N ASP A 27 7.90 -6.55 -21.54
CA ASP A 27 6.82 -5.60 -21.76
C ASP A 27 6.66 -4.63 -20.58
N VAL A 28 6.11 -3.45 -20.88
CA VAL A 28 5.76 -2.41 -19.90
C VAL A 28 4.39 -1.85 -20.23
N ASP A 29 3.65 -1.44 -19.20
CA ASP A 29 2.33 -0.82 -19.37
C ASP A 29 2.24 0.45 -18.51
N LEU A 30 2.80 1.54 -19.03
CA LEU A 30 2.86 2.80 -18.31
C LEU A 30 1.48 3.44 -18.05
N ASN A 31 0.47 3.03 -18.83
CA ASN A 31 -0.88 3.61 -18.78
C ASN A 31 -1.89 2.69 -18.09
N MET A 32 -1.45 1.56 -17.53
CA MET A 32 -2.30 0.56 -16.87
C MET A 32 -3.45 0.05 -17.76
N THR A 33 -3.21 -0.10 -19.07
CA THR A 33 -4.22 -0.58 -20.02
C THR A 33 -4.58 -2.06 -19.84
N HIS A 34 -3.66 -2.85 -19.29
CA HIS A 34 -3.84 -4.27 -18.99
C HIS A 34 -4.10 -4.52 -17.49
N PHE A 35 -4.48 -3.47 -16.74
CA PHE A 35 -4.84 -3.65 -15.33
C PHE A 35 -6.10 -4.51 -15.19
N ASP A 36 -6.02 -5.58 -14.40
CA ASP A 36 -7.16 -6.43 -14.05
C ASP A 36 -7.05 -6.94 -12.60
N LEU A 37 -8.16 -6.86 -11.86
CA LEU A 37 -8.27 -7.42 -10.51
C LEU A 37 -8.09 -8.96 -10.50
N GLY A 38 -8.26 -9.63 -11.64
CA GLY A 38 -7.80 -11.00 -11.88
C GLY A 38 -8.24 -11.97 -10.78
N HIS A 39 -7.26 -12.52 -10.03
CA HIS A 39 -7.46 -13.48 -8.96
C HIS A 39 -8.46 -13.03 -7.88
N ASP A 40 -8.51 -11.74 -7.57
CA ASP A 40 -9.40 -11.23 -6.53
C ASP A 40 -10.87 -11.36 -6.92
N ARG A 41 -11.19 -11.43 -8.22
CA ARG A 41 -12.55 -11.68 -8.70
C ARG A 41 -13.06 -13.08 -8.37
N LEU A 42 -12.14 -14.03 -8.12
CA LEU A 42 -12.48 -15.42 -7.82
C LEU A 42 -12.89 -15.61 -6.36
N HIS A 43 -12.21 -14.92 -5.43
CA HIS A 43 -12.35 -15.19 -4.00
C HIS A 43 -12.54 -13.93 -3.15
N VAL A 44 -11.64 -12.94 -3.24
CA VAL A 44 -11.66 -11.76 -2.38
C VAL A 44 -12.93 -10.93 -2.57
N ILE A 45 -13.27 -10.58 -3.82
CA ILE A 45 -14.41 -9.72 -4.14
C ILE A 45 -15.76 -10.37 -3.77
N PRO A 46 -16.03 -11.65 -4.10
CA PRO A 46 -17.25 -12.32 -3.63
C PRO A 46 -17.41 -12.28 -2.10
N ILE A 47 -16.35 -12.60 -1.35
CA ILE A 47 -16.40 -12.59 0.12
C ILE A 47 -16.60 -11.17 0.67
N LEU A 48 -15.95 -10.16 0.09
CA LEU A 48 -16.17 -8.78 0.49
C LEU A 48 -17.61 -8.31 0.25
N LYS A 49 -18.25 -8.76 -0.84
CA LYS A 49 -19.67 -8.45 -1.10
C LYS A 49 -20.58 -9.08 -0.05
N GLU A 50 -20.32 -10.30 0.38
CA GLU A 50 -21.05 -10.94 1.49
C GLU A 50 -20.86 -10.18 2.81
N ILE A 51 -19.63 -9.78 3.12
CA ILE A 51 -19.32 -8.98 4.31
C ILE A 51 -20.05 -7.63 4.27
N LEU A 52 -20.04 -6.95 3.12
CA LEU A 52 -20.70 -5.64 2.94
C LEU A 52 -22.23 -5.74 3.01
N ALA A 53 -22.81 -6.87 2.63
CA ALA A 53 -24.25 -7.11 2.83
C ALA A 53 -24.63 -7.18 4.31
N ILE A 54 -23.70 -7.60 5.18
CA ILE A 54 -23.89 -7.68 6.63
C ILE A 54 -23.52 -6.36 7.31
N ASN A 55 -22.39 -5.76 6.93
CA ASN A 55 -21.90 -4.51 7.49
C ASN A 55 -21.45 -3.56 6.37
N PRO A 56 -22.38 -2.76 5.80
CA PRO A 56 -22.08 -1.85 4.70
C PRO A 56 -21.15 -0.69 5.09
N ASN A 57 -20.94 -0.46 6.39
CA ASN A 57 -20.09 0.61 6.92
C ASN A 57 -18.69 0.13 7.33
N ILE A 58 -18.35 -1.14 7.08
CA ILE A 58 -17.01 -1.65 7.39
C ILE A 58 -15.96 -0.89 6.56
N LYS A 59 -14.86 -0.50 7.20
CA LYS A 59 -13.74 0.15 6.51
C LYS A 59 -12.81 -0.90 5.91
N LEU A 60 -12.18 -0.56 4.79
CA LEU A 60 -11.24 -1.43 4.08
C LEU A 60 -9.92 -0.69 3.84
N LEU A 61 -8.81 -1.32 4.24
CA LEU A 61 -7.44 -0.83 4.05
C LEU A 61 -6.73 -1.77 3.09
N GLY A 62 -6.17 -1.25 2.01
CA GLY A 62 -5.34 -2.02 1.08
C GLY A 62 -3.84 -1.78 1.30
N SER A 63 -3.02 -2.83 1.26
CA SER A 63 -1.55 -2.72 1.25
C SER A 63 -0.97 -3.63 0.16
N PRO A 64 -0.09 -3.16 -0.74
CA PRO A 64 0.60 -4.05 -1.66
C PRO A 64 1.83 -4.68 -1.00
N TRP A 65 2.07 -5.96 -1.27
CA TRP A 65 3.32 -6.62 -0.91
C TRP A 65 4.40 -6.39 -1.95
N SER A 66 4.04 -6.17 -3.22
CA SER A 66 4.98 -5.79 -4.27
C SER A 66 4.26 -5.07 -5.43
N PRO A 67 4.94 -4.15 -6.15
CA PRO A 67 4.52 -3.74 -7.48
C PRO A 67 4.68 -4.89 -8.51
N PRO A 68 4.11 -4.76 -9.72
CA PRO A 68 4.44 -5.61 -10.85
C PRO A 68 5.95 -5.73 -11.08
N ILE A 69 6.44 -6.92 -11.41
CA ILE A 69 7.89 -7.19 -11.47
C ILE A 69 8.62 -6.32 -12.50
N TRP A 70 7.95 -5.93 -13.58
CA TRP A 70 8.55 -5.07 -14.60
C TRP A 70 8.87 -3.66 -14.07
N MET A 71 8.28 -3.26 -12.94
CA MET A 71 8.58 -1.98 -12.27
C MET A 71 9.79 -2.03 -11.33
N LYS A 72 10.40 -3.20 -11.13
CA LYS A 72 11.40 -3.45 -10.08
C LYS A 72 12.81 -3.56 -10.64
N THR A 73 13.79 -3.07 -9.88
CA THR A 73 15.22 -3.13 -10.21
C THR A 73 15.74 -4.54 -10.50
N ASN A 74 15.14 -5.56 -9.88
CA ASN A 74 15.57 -6.95 -9.99
C ASN A 74 14.63 -7.83 -10.83
N LYS A 75 13.53 -7.28 -11.35
CA LYS A 75 12.49 -8.02 -12.10
C LYS A 75 12.02 -9.30 -11.40
N ASN A 76 11.93 -9.29 -10.07
CA ASN A 76 11.57 -10.43 -9.24
C ASN A 76 10.49 -10.04 -8.22
N SER A 77 9.65 -10.98 -7.79
CA SER A 77 8.62 -10.75 -6.77
C SER A 77 9.19 -10.51 -5.37
N ILE A 78 10.39 -11.01 -5.08
CA ILE A 78 11.08 -10.86 -3.78
C ILE A 78 12.09 -9.71 -3.87
N GLY A 79 12.05 -8.81 -2.88
CA GLY A 79 13.00 -7.72 -2.72
C GLY A 79 13.00 -6.73 -3.88
N GLY A 80 14.18 -6.23 -4.24
CA GLY A 80 14.31 -5.16 -5.24
C GLY A 80 13.73 -3.83 -4.77
N SER A 81 13.78 -2.82 -5.62
CA SER A 81 13.22 -1.49 -5.35
C SER A 81 12.47 -0.98 -6.57
N LEU A 82 11.55 -0.05 -6.32
CA LEU A 82 10.76 0.59 -7.37
C LEU A 82 11.67 1.50 -8.19
N LEU A 83 11.73 1.28 -9.50
CA LEU A 83 12.48 2.15 -10.41
C LEU A 83 11.76 3.50 -10.54
N SER A 84 12.52 4.59 -10.45
CA SER A 84 11.98 5.95 -10.47
C SER A 84 11.23 6.30 -11.76
N GLU A 85 11.64 5.71 -12.88
CA GLU A 85 10.96 5.86 -14.17
C GLU A 85 9.53 5.28 -14.19
N TYR A 86 9.16 4.47 -13.20
CA TYR A 86 7.83 3.87 -13.09
C TYR A 86 7.00 4.41 -11.92
N TYR A 87 7.41 5.51 -11.28
CA TYR A 87 6.63 6.09 -10.18
C TYR A 87 5.23 6.52 -10.64
N ASP A 88 5.12 7.18 -11.79
CA ASP A 88 3.81 7.61 -12.29
C ASP A 88 2.92 6.42 -12.68
N ALA A 89 3.51 5.39 -13.27
CA ALA A 89 2.80 4.15 -13.60
C ALA A 89 2.31 3.44 -12.31
N TYR A 90 3.16 3.35 -11.29
CA TYR A 90 2.78 2.72 -10.02
C TYR A 90 1.75 3.55 -9.25
N ALA A 91 1.81 4.88 -9.30
CA ALA A 91 0.75 5.73 -8.78
C ALA A 91 -0.59 5.47 -9.49
N LEU A 92 -0.55 5.31 -10.83
CA LEU A 92 -1.74 4.94 -11.60
C LEU A 92 -2.25 3.54 -11.24
N TYR A 93 -1.39 2.58 -10.89
CA TYR A 93 -1.78 1.26 -10.41
C TYR A 93 -2.69 1.35 -9.17
N PHE A 94 -2.35 2.18 -8.18
CA PHE A 94 -3.23 2.44 -7.02
C PHE A 94 -4.56 3.09 -7.43
N VAL A 95 -4.52 4.08 -8.32
CA VAL A 95 -5.74 4.74 -8.83
C VAL A 95 -6.66 3.71 -9.49
N ARG A 96 -6.11 2.82 -10.32
CA ARG A 96 -6.87 1.75 -11.00
C ARG A 96 -7.44 0.77 -10.00
N TYR A 97 -6.67 0.29 -9.03
CA TYR A 97 -7.18 -0.57 -7.96
C TYR A 97 -8.40 0.04 -7.27
N ILE A 98 -8.30 1.29 -6.80
CA ILE A 98 -9.38 1.97 -6.10
C ILE A 98 -10.61 2.15 -7.00
N GLN A 99 -10.40 2.50 -8.27
CA GLN A 99 -11.49 2.68 -9.23
C GLN A 99 -12.19 1.36 -9.59
N GLU A 100 -11.43 0.28 -9.84
CA GLU A 100 -12.00 -1.02 -10.18
C GLU A 100 -12.71 -1.65 -8.97
N MET A 101 -12.15 -1.56 -7.76
CA MET A 101 -12.84 -1.98 -6.53
C MET A 101 -14.16 -1.20 -6.34
N LYS A 102 -14.15 0.11 -6.61
CA LYS A 102 -15.38 0.93 -6.53
C LYS A 102 -16.45 0.49 -7.54
N LYS A 103 -16.07 0.05 -8.75
CA LYS A 103 -17.03 -0.50 -9.72
C LYS A 103 -17.69 -1.78 -9.23
N GLU A 104 -17.00 -2.55 -8.39
CA GLU A 104 -17.54 -3.72 -7.71
C GLU A 104 -18.40 -3.37 -6.49
N GLY A 105 -18.62 -2.08 -6.22
CA GLY A 105 -19.35 -1.60 -5.04
C GLY A 105 -18.51 -1.59 -3.76
N ILE A 106 -17.19 -1.74 -3.86
CA ILE A 106 -16.26 -1.85 -2.73
C ILE A 106 -15.47 -0.56 -2.59
N ILE A 107 -15.64 0.15 -1.47
CA ILE A 107 -14.97 1.42 -1.21
C ILE A 107 -13.74 1.18 -0.34
N ILE A 108 -12.57 1.59 -0.85
CA ILE A 108 -11.30 1.53 -0.12
C ILE A 108 -11.14 2.82 0.71
N ASP A 109 -11.15 2.69 2.03
CA ASP A 109 -11.06 3.83 2.98
C ASP A 109 -9.64 4.38 3.05
N ALA A 110 -8.64 3.50 3.06
CA ALA A 110 -7.23 3.85 3.11
C ALA A 110 -6.37 2.86 2.33
N ILE A 111 -5.17 3.29 1.95
CA ILE A 111 -4.10 2.40 1.51
C ILE A 111 -2.82 2.70 2.27
N THR A 112 -1.96 1.69 2.39
CA THR A 112 -0.54 1.90 2.65
C THR A 112 0.25 1.76 1.36
N ILE A 113 1.43 2.38 1.30
CA ILE A 113 2.24 2.42 0.08
C ILE A 113 2.90 1.08 -0.22
N GLN A 114 3.29 0.36 0.83
CA GLN A 114 4.03 -0.88 0.74
C GLN A 114 3.90 -1.58 2.08
N ASN A 115 3.55 -2.86 2.07
CA ASN A 115 3.66 -3.73 3.25
C ASN A 115 5.12 -3.89 3.62
N GLU A 116 5.47 -3.67 4.89
CA GLU A 116 6.80 -3.91 5.45
C GLU A 116 7.96 -3.45 4.55
N PRO A 117 8.05 -2.15 4.18
CA PRO A 117 8.98 -1.64 3.18
C PRO A 117 10.47 -1.82 3.52
N LEU A 118 10.80 -2.29 4.73
CA LEU A 118 12.16 -2.63 5.15
C LEU A 118 12.41 -4.15 5.26
N HIS A 119 11.45 -4.97 4.83
CA HIS A 119 11.51 -6.44 4.82
C HIS A 119 11.55 -6.97 3.37
N PRO A 120 12.72 -7.00 2.70
CA PRO A 120 12.83 -7.47 1.31
C PRO A 120 12.89 -9.01 1.16
N GLY A 121 12.61 -9.75 2.22
CA GLY A 121 12.72 -11.22 2.27
C GLY A 121 11.42 -12.00 2.01
N ASN A 122 10.25 -11.37 2.14
CA ASN A 122 8.97 -12.06 1.95
C ASN A 122 8.64 -12.24 0.46
N ASN A 123 7.69 -13.11 0.13
CA ASN A 123 7.23 -13.31 -1.24
C ASN A 123 5.72 -13.10 -1.34
N PRO A 124 5.24 -11.96 -1.88
CA PRO A 124 6.03 -10.88 -2.50
C PRO A 124 6.64 -9.89 -1.48
N SER A 125 7.63 -9.09 -1.91
CA SER A 125 8.16 -7.96 -1.11
C SER A 125 8.81 -6.87 -1.98
N LEU A 126 8.96 -5.66 -1.43
CA LEU A 126 9.70 -4.54 -2.04
C LEU A 126 10.45 -3.75 -0.96
N LEU A 127 11.74 -3.45 -1.22
CA LEU A 127 12.47 -2.48 -0.42
C LEU A 127 12.11 -1.06 -0.87
N MET A 128 11.53 -0.27 0.04
CA MET A 128 11.24 1.14 -0.15
C MET A 128 11.71 1.96 1.05
N LEU A 129 12.83 2.68 0.91
CA LEU A 129 13.33 3.55 1.99
C LEU A 129 12.42 4.77 2.20
N ASP A 130 12.52 5.38 3.37
CA ASP A 130 11.72 6.53 3.80
C ASP A 130 11.79 7.72 2.81
N LEU A 131 12.99 8.12 2.39
CA LEU A 131 13.15 9.20 1.40
C LEU A 131 12.54 8.83 0.05
N ILE A 132 12.56 7.56 -0.32
CA ILE A 132 11.94 7.07 -1.56
C ILE A 132 10.42 7.08 -1.44
N GLN A 133 9.86 6.68 -0.30
CA GLN A 133 8.42 6.74 -0.07
C GLN A 133 7.92 8.20 -0.07
N ALA A 134 8.64 9.12 0.57
CA ALA A 134 8.33 10.55 0.51
C ALA A 134 8.37 11.09 -0.92
N LEU A 135 9.41 10.72 -1.68
CA LEU A 135 9.58 11.13 -3.08
C LEU A 135 8.43 10.62 -3.96
N PHE A 136 8.08 9.33 -3.86
CA PHE A 136 6.98 8.72 -4.58
C PHE A 136 5.63 9.40 -4.26
N ILE A 137 5.38 9.69 -2.99
CA ILE A 137 4.14 10.36 -2.56
C ILE A 137 4.05 11.77 -3.16
N LYS A 138 5.09 12.59 -3.01
CA LYS A 138 5.00 14.00 -3.42
C LYS A 138 5.04 14.19 -4.93
N GLN A 139 5.79 13.36 -5.66
CA GLN A 139 5.95 13.50 -7.12
C GLN A 139 4.83 12.82 -7.89
N SER A 140 4.35 11.65 -7.43
CA SER A 140 3.49 10.81 -8.25
C SER A 140 2.15 10.48 -7.57
N LEU A 141 2.15 9.81 -6.42
CA LEU A 141 0.91 9.27 -5.85
C LEU A 141 -0.08 10.36 -5.41
N GLY A 142 0.39 11.33 -4.63
CA GLY A 142 -0.44 12.44 -4.17
C GLY A 142 -1.06 13.25 -5.33
N PRO A 143 -0.24 13.70 -6.30
CA PRO A 143 -0.75 14.34 -7.52
C PRO A 143 -1.72 13.46 -8.32
N ALA A 144 -1.45 12.16 -8.46
CA ALA A 144 -2.36 11.24 -9.15
C ALA A 144 -3.71 11.13 -8.44
N PHE A 145 -3.73 11.02 -7.11
CA PHE A 145 -4.97 10.97 -6.34
C PHE A 145 -5.78 12.26 -6.51
N ARG A 146 -5.14 13.44 -6.45
CA ARG A 146 -5.82 14.72 -6.73
C ARG A 146 -6.38 14.76 -8.16
N LYS A 147 -5.56 14.42 -9.17
CA LYS A 147 -5.95 14.42 -10.58
C LYS A 147 -7.15 13.52 -10.86
N HIS A 148 -7.23 12.38 -10.19
CA HIS A 148 -8.29 11.39 -10.36
C HIS A 148 -9.42 11.48 -9.31
N SER A 149 -9.44 12.54 -8.49
CA SER A 149 -10.45 12.77 -7.45
C SER A 149 -10.61 11.56 -6.50
N ILE A 150 -9.49 10.96 -6.11
CA ILE A 150 -9.44 9.84 -5.15
C ILE A 150 -9.39 10.41 -3.74
N ASN A 151 -10.37 10.03 -2.92
CA ASN A 151 -10.48 10.44 -1.51
C ASN A 151 -9.91 9.41 -0.52
N THR A 152 -9.43 8.26 -1.01
CA THR A 152 -8.81 7.21 -0.20
C THR A 152 -7.59 7.77 0.53
N LYS A 153 -7.50 7.50 1.84
CA LYS A 153 -6.40 8.00 2.67
C LYS A 153 -5.08 7.32 2.31
N ILE A 154 -3.98 8.07 2.37
CA ILE A 154 -2.63 7.54 2.23
C ILE A 154 -2.04 7.39 3.64
N ILE A 155 -1.69 6.17 4.00
CA ILE A 155 -1.01 5.83 5.24
C ILE A 155 0.42 5.38 4.91
N ILE A 156 1.39 5.86 5.66
CA ILE A 156 2.81 5.59 5.41
C ILE A 156 3.37 4.53 6.35
N TYR A 157 4.58 4.08 6.05
CA TYR A 157 5.37 3.11 6.82
C TYR A 157 4.85 1.66 6.79
N ASP A 158 3.81 1.30 7.54
CA ASP A 158 3.22 -0.07 7.58
C ASP A 158 4.23 -1.17 7.94
N HIS A 159 4.99 -0.94 9.02
CA HIS A 159 6.01 -1.86 9.52
C HIS A 159 6.30 -1.66 11.02
N ASN A 160 7.36 -2.28 11.55
CA ASN A 160 7.55 -2.48 12.98
C ASN A 160 7.79 -1.22 13.82
N ALA A 161 7.46 -1.26 15.11
CA ALA A 161 7.66 -0.13 16.02
C ALA A 161 9.15 0.15 16.37
N ASP A 162 10.11 -0.56 15.77
CA ASP A 162 11.55 -0.39 15.99
C ASP A 162 12.19 0.69 15.09
N ARG A 163 11.49 1.15 14.05
CA ARG A 163 11.95 2.24 13.16
C ARG A 163 10.98 3.43 13.09
N PRO A 164 10.68 4.09 14.23
CA PRO A 164 9.84 5.29 14.24
C PRO A 164 10.46 6.46 13.47
N ASP A 165 11.77 6.42 13.20
CA ASP A 165 12.46 7.39 12.35
C ASP A 165 11.93 7.41 10.92
N TYR A 166 11.47 6.27 10.37
CA TYR A 166 10.96 6.18 9.01
C TYR A 166 9.75 7.11 8.78
N PRO A 167 8.61 6.96 9.50
CA PRO A 167 7.47 7.86 9.30
C PRO A 167 7.81 9.31 9.67
N ILE A 168 8.71 9.53 10.64
CA ILE A 168 9.19 10.89 10.96
C ILE A 168 9.89 11.54 9.76
N THR A 169 10.76 10.81 9.06
CA THR A 169 11.44 11.32 7.86
C THR A 169 10.43 11.71 6.78
N VAL A 170 9.46 10.84 6.50
CA VAL A 170 8.42 11.11 5.48
C VAL A 170 7.57 12.31 5.87
N LEU A 171 7.13 12.41 7.13
CA LEU A 171 6.25 13.49 7.60
C LEU A 171 6.96 14.86 7.71
N LYS A 172 8.30 14.88 7.81
CA LYS A 172 9.09 16.12 7.76
C LYS A 172 9.08 16.80 6.38
N ASP A 173 8.90 16.03 5.31
CA ASP A 173 8.76 16.59 3.96
C ASP A 173 7.33 17.12 3.80
N SER A 174 7.16 18.45 3.87
CA SER A 174 5.84 19.07 3.77
C SER A 174 5.15 18.82 2.43
N GLU A 175 5.91 18.62 1.34
CA GLU A 175 5.35 18.35 0.02
C GLU A 175 4.74 16.95 -0.04
N ALA A 176 5.30 15.99 0.69
CA ALA A 176 4.71 14.65 0.85
C ALA A 176 3.61 14.64 1.91
N SER A 177 3.88 15.20 3.08
CA SER A 177 3.03 15.17 4.27
C SER A 177 1.64 15.78 4.05
N GLN A 178 1.48 16.71 3.10
CA GLN A 178 0.18 17.26 2.72
C GLN A 178 -0.81 16.21 2.15
N TYR A 179 -0.31 15.06 1.68
CA TYR A 179 -1.11 13.95 1.15
C TYR A 179 -1.32 12.82 2.15
N VAL A 180 -0.53 12.79 3.22
CA VAL A 180 -0.48 11.68 4.18
C VAL A 180 -1.48 11.91 5.30
N ASP A 181 -2.30 10.90 5.60
CA ASP A 181 -3.24 10.93 6.71
C ASP A 181 -2.60 10.51 8.04
N GLY A 182 -1.71 9.52 8.00
CA GLY A 182 -1.06 9.00 9.19
C GLY A 182 -0.01 7.94 8.89
N SER A 183 0.48 7.28 9.94
CA SER A 183 1.48 6.22 9.85
C SER A 183 0.98 4.92 10.45
N ALA A 184 1.28 3.81 9.80
CA ALA A 184 0.91 2.46 10.21
C ALA A 184 2.08 1.72 10.86
N PHE A 185 1.77 0.92 11.88
CA PHE A 185 2.73 0.15 12.65
C PHE A 185 2.30 -1.30 12.84
N HIS A 186 3.30 -2.18 12.83
CA HIS A 186 3.22 -3.58 13.23
C HIS A 186 3.95 -3.77 14.58
N LEU A 187 3.67 -4.88 15.27
CA LEU A 187 4.30 -5.23 16.55
C LEU A 187 5.05 -6.57 16.49
N TYR A 188 5.81 -6.82 15.43
CA TYR A 188 6.77 -7.94 15.38
C TYR A 188 8.12 -7.58 16.01
N ALA A 189 8.49 -6.30 16.00
CA ALA A 189 9.68 -5.77 16.65
C ALA A 189 9.44 -4.36 17.22
N GLY A 190 10.27 -3.97 18.18
CA GLY A 190 10.17 -2.68 18.87
C GLY A 190 9.15 -2.67 20.01
N THR A 191 8.76 -1.48 20.46
CA THR A 191 7.80 -1.31 21.56
C THR A 191 6.73 -0.31 21.18
N ILE A 192 5.51 -0.50 21.66
CA ILE A 192 4.37 0.40 21.38
C ILE A 192 4.65 1.85 21.78
N ASN A 193 5.52 2.09 22.77
CA ASN A 193 5.92 3.43 23.21
C ASN A 193 6.62 4.26 22.11
N ALA A 194 7.19 3.60 21.09
CA ALA A 194 7.81 4.29 19.96
C ALA A 194 6.79 5.12 19.15
N LEU A 195 5.52 4.70 19.13
CA LEU A 195 4.44 5.43 18.44
C LEU A 195 4.19 6.80 19.07
N SER A 196 4.33 6.93 20.40
CA SER A 196 4.20 8.23 21.08
C SER A 196 5.20 9.25 20.56
N SER A 197 6.42 8.83 20.22
CA SER A 197 7.43 9.73 19.65
C SER A 197 7.03 10.29 18.28
N VAL A 198 6.24 9.54 17.51
CA VAL A 198 5.71 9.99 16.21
C VAL A 198 4.53 10.92 16.43
N HIS A 199 3.60 10.56 17.34
CA HIS A 199 2.47 11.41 17.71
C HIS A 199 2.90 12.77 18.24
N ASP A 200 3.84 12.81 19.19
CA ASP A 200 4.28 14.05 19.83
C ASP A 200 4.91 15.04 18.82
N ARG A 201 5.52 14.52 17.75
CA ARG A 201 6.11 15.34 16.67
C ARG A 201 5.11 15.76 15.61
N PHE A 202 4.08 14.93 15.38
CA PHE A 202 3.07 15.15 14.34
C PHE A 202 1.67 14.88 14.90
N PRO A 203 1.19 15.71 15.85
CA PRO A 203 -0.06 15.44 16.58
C PRO A 203 -1.30 15.48 15.69
N ASP A 204 -1.22 16.17 14.55
CA ASP A 204 -2.29 16.25 13.56
C ASP A 204 -2.32 15.05 12.57
N LYS A 205 -1.42 14.07 12.74
CA LYS A 205 -1.35 12.85 11.92
C LYS A 205 -1.81 11.64 12.72
N ASN A 206 -2.58 10.78 12.06
CA ASN A 206 -3.11 9.58 12.69
C ASN A 206 -2.03 8.51 12.90
N LEU A 207 -2.25 7.63 13.87
CA LEU A 207 -1.49 6.41 14.08
C LEU A 207 -2.39 5.21 13.87
N TYR A 208 -1.92 4.24 13.08
CA TYR A 208 -2.65 3.02 12.74
C TYR A 208 -1.85 1.82 13.24
N PHE A 209 -2.56 0.83 13.81
CA PHE A 209 -2.00 -0.48 14.09
C PHE A 209 -2.62 -1.46 13.09
N THR A 210 -1.81 -2.02 12.20
CA THR A 210 -2.31 -2.65 10.96
C THR A 210 -2.01 -4.15 10.87
N GLU A 211 -1.03 -4.65 11.63
CA GLU A 211 -0.69 -6.07 11.60
C GLU A 211 0.00 -6.54 12.88
N GLN A 212 -0.39 -7.74 13.33
CA GLN A 212 0.31 -8.55 14.30
C GLN A 212 -0.18 -9.98 14.18
N TRP A 213 0.74 -10.92 14.38
CA TRP A 213 0.45 -12.35 14.39
C TRP A 213 0.96 -12.97 15.69
N VAL A 214 0.18 -13.90 16.23
CA VAL A 214 0.53 -14.73 17.39
C VAL A 214 0.37 -16.18 16.95
N GLY A 215 1.46 -16.94 17.03
CA GLY A 215 1.52 -18.37 16.69
C GLY A 215 1.36 -19.29 17.89
#